data_AF-A0A1W9MKB4-F1
#
_entry.id   AF-A0A1W9MKB4-F1
#
_cell.length_a   1.000
_cell.length_b   1.000
_cell.length_c   1.000
_cell.angle_alpha   90.00
_cell.angle_beta   90.00
_cell.angle_gamma   90.00
#
_symmetry.space_group_name_H-M   'P 1'
#
loop_
_entity.id
_entity.type
_entity.pdbx_description
1 polymer ?
#
loop_
_entity_poly.entity_id
_entity_poly.type
_entity_poly.pdbx_seq_one_letter_code
_entity_poly.pdbx_strand_id
1 'polypeptide(L)'
;KILNNKILNNHIGIFSSALNSTVISNVVCSNMVLDFNFSEWLSNYGENNTCDNPGRWNDASKSGCTNRCQINKATDIFDVVEILEYLSGDKNFTDLSNHVKPTYYKFVNESDDINLFDAFALINKIVTER
;
A
#
# COMPACT_ATOMS: atom_id res chain seq x y z
N LYS A 1 11.07 20.58 -4.88
CA LYS A 1 11.68 19.26 -5.19
C LYS A 1 11.62 18.40 -3.93
N ILE A 2 11.31 17.11 -4.05
CA ILE A 2 11.21 16.15 -2.94
C ILE A 2 12.18 15.01 -3.24
N LEU A 3 13.25 14.89 -2.47
CA LEU A 3 14.37 14.00 -2.77
C LEU A 3 14.74 13.17 -1.54
N ASN A 4 14.96 11.86 -1.71
CA ASN A 4 15.54 10.96 -0.70
C ASN A 4 14.80 10.90 0.64
N ASN A 5 13.47 10.94 0.64
CA ASN A 5 12.65 10.80 1.83
C ASN A 5 12.16 9.36 2.02
N LYS A 6 11.93 8.98 3.28
CA LYS A 6 11.26 7.73 3.65
C LYS A 6 9.96 8.06 4.39
N ILE A 7 8.83 7.82 3.73
CA ILE A 7 7.49 8.19 4.19
C ILE A 7 6.65 6.91 4.27
N LEU A 8 6.27 6.52 5.49
CA LEU A 8 5.62 5.24 5.76
C LEU A 8 4.38 5.41 6.62
N ASN A 9 3.35 4.58 6.39
CA ASN A 9 2.19 4.42 7.28
C ASN A 9 1.41 5.71 7.57
N ASN A 10 1.29 6.61 6.60
CA ASN A 10 0.43 7.79 6.71
C ASN A 10 -0.92 7.52 6.04
N HIS A 11 -1.90 8.40 6.23
CA HIS A 11 -3.14 8.32 5.47
C HIS A 11 -2.90 8.53 3.96
N ILE A 12 -2.08 9.52 3.60
CA ILE A 12 -1.55 9.77 2.27
C ILE A 12 -0.04 9.99 2.42
N GLY A 13 0.77 9.43 1.52
CA GLY A 13 2.23 9.56 1.56
C GLY A 13 2.70 10.97 1.20
N ILE A 14 2.74 11.27 -0.10
CA ILE A 14 3.10 12.59 -0.64
C ILE A 14 1.88 13.22 -1.30
N PHE A 15 1.51 14.40 -0.82
CA PHE A 15 0.52 15.26 -1.46
C PHE A 15 1.19 16.51 -2.02
N SER A 16 0.81 16.92 -3.23
CA SER A 16 1.19 18.23 -3.77
C SER A 16 0.13 18.80 -4.70
N SER A 17 -0.18 20.08 -4.50
CA SER A 17 -0.99 20.90 -5.40
C SER A 17 -0.14 21.76 -6.35
N ALA A 18 1.20 21.63 -6.30
CA ALA A 18 2.08 22.38 -7.18
C ALA A 18 1.97 21.87 -8.62
N LEU A 19 1.99 22.80 -9.57
CA LEU A 19 1.93 22.49 -10.99
C LEU A 19 3.17 21.71 -11.47
N ASN A 20 4.35 22.04 -10.93
CA ASN A 20 5.62 21.42 -11.31
C ASN A 20 6.40 20.98 -10.07
N SER A 21 6.36 19.69 -9.76
CA SER A 21 7.16 19.04 -8.73
C SER A 21 8.11 18.04 -9.33
N THR A 22 9.31 17.98 -8.76
CA THR A 22 10.30 16.93 -9.02
C THR A 22 10.38 16.04 -7.79
N VAL A 23 10.08 14.76 -7.94
CA VAL A 23 10.08 13.77 -6.86
C VAL A 23 11.00 12.62 -7.23
N ILE A 24 12.19 12.54 -6.64
CA ILE A 24 13.21 11.57 -7.06
C ILE A 24 13.74 10.78 -5.87
N SER A 25 13.89 9.47 -6.04
CA SER A 25 14.54 8.57 -5.08
C SER A 25 13.90 8.57 -3.67
N ASN A 26 12.57 8.66 -3.59
CA ASN A 26 11.85 8.55 -2.31
C ASN A 26 11.31 7.13 -2.11
N VAL A 27 11.20 6.71 -0.85
CA VAL A 27 10.50 5.50 -0.42
C VAL A 27 9.20 5.91 0.23
N VAL A 28 8.08 5.68 -0.44
CA VAL A 28 6.75 6.09 -0.01
C VAL A 28 5.88 4.85 -0.01
N CYS A 29 5.68 4.23 1.15
CA CYS A 29 5.06 2.91 1.24
C CYS A 29 4.02 2.79 2.34
N SER A 30 3.11 1.83 2.18
CA SER A 30 2.14 1.41 3.20
C SER A 30 1.30 2.58 3.71
N ASN A 31 1.07 3.58 2.86
CA ASN A 31 0.12 4.65 3.17
C ASN A 31 -1.30 4.15 2.90
N MET A 32 -2.25 4.57 3.73
CA MET A 32 -3.59 3.99 3.78
C MET A 32 -4.32 4.14 2.45
N VAL A 33 -4.34 5.35 1.89
CA VAL A 33 -5.14 5.67 0.69
C VAL A 33 -4.29 5.73 -0.58
N LEU A 34 -3.19 6.49 -0.57
CA LEU A 34 -2.29 6.65 -1.72
C LEU A 34 -0.88 7.01 -1.26
N ASP A 35 0.13 6.52 -1.98
CA ASP A 35 1.53 6.94 -1.78
C ASP A 35 1.79 8.31 -2.41
N PHE A 36 1.19 8.59 -3.56
CA PHE A 36 1.32 9.90 -4.24
C PHE A 36 -0.06 10.41 -4.64
N ASN A 37 -0.39 11.62 -4.18
CA ASN A 37 -1.62 12.33 -4.53
C ASN A 37 -1.28 13.71 -5.12
N PHE A 38 -1.28 13.78 -6.45
CA PHE A 38 -0.96 15.00 -7.22
C PHE A 38 -2.15 15.37 -8.10
N SER A 39 -2.54 16.64 -8.05
CA SER A 39 -3.67 17.17 -8.83
C SER A 39 -3.41 17.09 -10.35
N GLU A 40 -2.17 17.40 -10.76
CA GLU A 40 -1.74 17.50 -12.16
C GLU A 40 -0.54 16.57 -12.42
N TRP A 41 -0.76 15.25 -12.41
CA TRP A 41 0.35 14.28 -12.50
C TRP A 41 1.18 14.39 -13.80
N LEU A 42 0.61 14.88 -14.90
CA LEU A 42 1.28 14.99 -16.20
C LEU A 42 2.40 16.04 -16.26
N SER A 43 2.32 17.10 -15.45
CA SER A 43 3.34 18.16 -15.39
C SER A 43 4.39 17.91 -14.31
N ASN A 44 4.21 16.85 -13.51
CA ASN A 44 5.15 16.45 -12.48
C ASN A 44 6.16 15.44 -13.03
N TYR A 45 7.39 15.50 -12.52
CA TYR A 45 8.46 14.60 -12.93
C TYR A 45 8.91 13.72 -11.76
N GLY A 46 9.02 12.42 -12.03
CA GLY A 46 9.42 11.39 -11.07
C GLY A 46 10.50 10.47 -11.60
N GLU A 47 11.43 10.05 -10.74
CA GLU A 47 12.38 8.99 -11.08
C GLU A 47 12.86 8.23 -9.84
N ASN A 48 13.08 6.92 -10.00
CA ASN A 48 13.70 6.05 -8.99
C ASN A 48 12.96 6.03 -7.63
N ASN A 49 11.65 6.28 -7.60
CA ASN A 49 10.88 6.18 -6.36
C ASN A 49 10.53 4.72 -6.06
N THR A 50 10.13 4.45 -4.81
CA THR A 50 9.66 3.14 -4.33
C THR A 50 8.26 3.31 -3.75
N CYS A 51 7.27 2.55 -4.24
CA CYS A 51 5.90 2.59 -3.72
C CYS A 51 5.12 1.28 -3.89
N ASP A 52 4.02 1.14 -3.16
CA ASP A 52 3.06 0.02 -3.28
C ASP A 52 1.69 0.45 -3.80
N ASN A 53 1.32 1.72 -3.62
CA ASN A 53 0.08 2.31 -4.08
C ASN A 53 0.33 3.70 -4.73
N PRO A 54 0.92 3.74 -5.95
CA PRO A 54 1.26 5.00 -6.62
C PRO A 54 0.07 5.90 -6.96
N GLY A 55 -1.16 5.38 -6.95
CA GLY A 55 -2.31 6.05 -7.55
C GLY A 55 -2.08 6.35 -9.03
N ARG A 56 -2.17 7.62 -9.41
CA ARG A 56 -1.91 8.09 -10.79
C ARG A 56 -0.45 8.47 -11.06
N TRP A 57 0.41 8.35 -10.06
CA TRP A 57 1.82 8.68 -10.21
C TRP A 57 2.54 7.70 -11.14
N ASN A 58 3.39 8.23 -12.02
CA ASN A 58 4.27 7.44 -12.87
C ASN A 58 5.67 8.07 -12.83
N ASP A 59 6.67 7.27 -12.48
CA ASP A 59 8.05 7.64 -12.74
C ASP A 59 8.29 7.70 -14.27
N ALA A 60 9.26 8.49 -14.71
CA ALA A 60 9.45 8.88 -16.11
C ALA A 60 9.53 7.71 -17.11
N SER A 61 9.97 6.53 -16.68
CA SER A 61 10.13 5.35 -17.53
C SER A 61 9.21 4.18 -17.15
N LYS A 62 8.27 4.34 -16.21
CA LYS A 62 7.49 3.22 -15.68
C LYS A 62 6.13 3.66 -15.17
N SER A 63 5.11 2.84 -15.40
CA SER A 63 3.83 3.05 -14.71
C SER A 63 3.99 2.77 -13.22
N GLY A 64 3.51 3.68 -12.37
CA GLY A 64 3.80 3.66 -10.94
C GLY A 64 5.25 4.06 -10.63
N CYS A 65 5.76 3.56 -9.51
CA CYS A 65 7.16 3.79 -9.14
C CYS A 65 8.13 2.83 -9.82
N THR A 66 9.36 3.29 -9.99
CA THR A 66 10.49 2.49 -10.50
C THR A 66 10.64 1.20 -9.70
N ASN A 67 10.62 1.32 -8.37
CA ASN A 67 10.77 0.22 -7.42
C ASN A 67 9.44 -0.07 -6.71
N ARG A 68 9.24 -1.32 -6.29
CA ARG A 68 8.07 -1.72 -5.48
C ARG A 68 8.45 -1.85 -4.01
N CYS A 69 7.57 -1.43 -3.12
CA CYS A 69 7.79 -1.65 -1.69
C CYS A 69 7.76 -3.13 -1.35
N GLN A 70 8.64 -3.54 -0.44
CA GLN A 70 8.52 -4.82 0.25
C GLN A 70 7.52 -4.65 1.39
N ILE A 71 6.26 -4.94 1.11
CA ILE A 71 5.21 -4.93 2.12
C ILE A 71 5.26 -6.29 2.82
N ASN A 72 5.39 -6.27 4.15
CA ASN A 72 5.11 -7.45 4.94
C ASN A 72 3.60 -7.69 4.89
N LYS A 73 3.19 -8.76 4.23
CA LYS A 73 1.80 -9.23 4.15
C LYS A 73 1.61 -10.40 5.10
N ALA A 74 0.37 -10.69 5.42
CA ALA A 74 0.00 -11.97 6.00
C ALA A 74 0.51 -13.14 5.14
N THR A 75 0.92 -14.22 5.80
CA THR A 75 1.58 -15.36 5.15
C THR A 75 1.13 -16.72 5.66
N ASP A 76 0.49 -16.80 6.83
CA ASP A 76 0.13 -18.08 7.41
C ASP A 76 -1.35 -18.19 7.81
N ILE A 77 -1.72 -19.38 8.28
CA ILE A 77 -3.11 -19.69 8.62
C ILE A 77 -3.61 -18.93 9.85
N PHE A 78 -2.72 -18.50 10.76
CA PHE A 78 -3.11 -17.70 11.91
C PHE A 78 -3.49 -16.29 11.49
N ASP A 79 -2.83 -15.73 10.48
CA ASP A 79 -3.27 -14.47 9.88
C ASP A 79 -4.68 -14.58 9.25
N VAL A 80 -5.01 -15.72 8.63
CA VAL A 80 -6.36 -15.99 8.10
C VAL A 80 -7.39 -16.01 9.23
N VAL A 81 -7.07 -16.68 10.34
CA VAL A 81 -7.96 -16.73 11.51
C VAL A 81 -8.23 -15.32 12.03
N GLU A 82 -7.22 -14.46 12.12
CA GLU A 82 -7.40 -13.06 12.53
C GLU A 82 -8.34 -12.28 11.58
N ILE A 83 -8.22 -12.48 10.26
CA ILE A 83 -9.15 -11.88 9.29
C ILE A 83 -10.58 -12.35 9.58
N LEU A 84 -10.77 -13.64 9.82
CA LEU A 84 -12.10 -14.21 10.08
C LEU A 84 -12.71 -13.73 11.41
N GLU A 85 -11.90 -13.61 12.46
CA GLU A 85 -12.32 -13.05 13.76
C GLU A 85 -12.73 -11.57 13.64
N TYR A 86 -12.05 -10.80 12.79
CA TYR A 86 -12.47 -9.42 12.48
C TYR A 86 -13.80 -9.41 11.72
N LEU A 87 -13.95 -10.26 10.71
CA LEU A 87 -15.17 -10.32 9.89
C LEU A 87 -16.38 -10.89 10.65
N SER A 88 -16.18 -11.75 11.65
CA SER A 88 -17.25 -12.23 12.54
C SER A 88 -17.67 -11.19 13.58
N GLY A 89 -16.86 -10.14 13.79
CA GLY A 89 -17.04 -9.15 14.85
C GLY A 89 -16.50 -9.59 16.22
N ASP A 90 -15.77 -10.71 16.28
CA ASP A 90 -15.10 -11.17 17.50
C ASP A 90 -13.91 -10.26 17.87
N LYS A 91 -13.29 -9.61 16.87
CA LYS A 91 -12.24 -8.61 17.03
C LYS A 91 -12.59 -7.30 16.34
N ASN A 92 -12.22 -6.18 16.96
CA ASN A 92 -12.18 -4.90 16.25
C ASN A 92 -10.91 -4.80 15.40
N PHE A 93 -10.88 -3.89 14.43
CA PHE A 93 -9.70 -3.66 13.61
C PHE A 93 -8.44 -3.38 14.44
N THR A 94 -8.56 -2.62 15.54
CA THR A 94 -7.45 -2.29 16.45
C THR A 94 -6.91 -3.48 17.23
N ASP A 95 -7.67 -4.58 17.31
CA ASP A 95 -7.30 -5.79 18.04
C ASP A 95 -6.50 -6.76 17.18
N LEU A 96 -6.37 -6.48 15.88
CA LEU A 96 -5.55 -7.26 14.95
C LEU A 96 -4.06 -7.03 15.20
N SER A 97 -3.27 -8.09 15.17
CA SER A 97 -1.83 -8.05 15.47
C SER A 97 -1.05 -7.05 14.60
N ASN A 98 -1.48 -6.87 13.35
CA ASN A 98 -0.83 -5.99 12.38
C ASN A 98 -1.71 -4.80 11.92
N HIS A 99 -2.67 -4.36 12.73
CA HIS A 99 -3.59 -3.25 12.37
C HIS A 99 -2.87 -1.94 11.97
N VAL A 100 -1.67 -1.68 12.50
CA VAL A 100 -0.85 -0.50 12.17
C VAL A 100 -0.27 -0.54 10.76
N LYS A 101 -0.36 -1.67 10.06
CA LYS A 101 0.10 -1.85 8.68
C LYS A 101 -1.15 -1.90 7.78
N PRO A 102 -1.54 -0.78 7.14
CA PRO A 102 -2.84 -0.65 6.48
C PRO A 102 -3.11 -1.69 5.39
N THR A 103 -2.06 -2.26 4.83
CA THR A 103 -2.11 -3.21 3.72
C THR A 103 -1.83 -4.66 4.13
N TYR A 104 -1.54 -4.96 5.40
CA TYR A 104 -1.06 -6.30 5.82
C TYR A 104 -2.04 -7.43 5.48
N TYR A 105 -3.33 -7.22 5.75
CA TYR A 105 -4.41 -8.20 5.52
C TYR A 105 -5.14 -8.04 4.17
N LYS A 106 -4.67 -7.15 3.27
CA LYS A 106 -5.34 -6.85 1.98
C LYS A 106 -4.67 -7.60 0.81
N PHE A 107 -5.42 -8.37 0.03
CA PHE A 107 -4.89 -9.25 -1.03
C PHE A 107 -5.54 -9.09 -2.41
N VAL A 108 -6.82 -8.74 -2.49
CA VAL A 108 -7.57 -8.86 -3.76
C VAL A 108 -8.17 -7.56 -4.28
N ASN A 109 -8.30 -6.54 -3.45
CA ASN A 109 -8.92 -5.28 -3.85
C ASN A 109 -8.03 -4.07 -3.50
N GLU A 110 -8.15 -3.02 -4.32
CA GLU A 110 -7.77 -1.63 -3.98
C GLU A 110 -8.78 -0.98 -3.01
N SER A 111 -9.76 -1.74 -2.52
CA SER A 111 -10.71 -1.28 -1.52
C SER A 111 -10.00 -1.10 -0.17
N ASP A 112 -10.44 -0.09 0.59
CA ASP A 112 -9.89 0.21 1.91
C ASP A 112 -10.25 -0.84 2.98
N ASP A 113 -11.16 -1.77 2.69
CA ASP A 113 -11.75 -2.67 3.68
C ASP A 113 -11.26 -4.13 3.54
N ILE A 114 -10.89 -4.72 4.68
CA ILE A 114 -10.63 -6.16 4.81
C ILE A 114 -11.96 -6.90 4.63
N ASN A 115 -11.99 -7.89 3.72
CA ASN A 115 -13.19 -8.66 3.44
C ASN A 115 -12.88 -10.15 3.22
N LEU A 116 -13.93 -10.95 2.99
CA LEU A 116 -13.81 -12.41 2.87
C LEU A 116 -12.93 -12.85 1.68
N PHE A 117 -12.87 -12.06 0.61
CA PHE A 117 -12.01 -12.38 -0.52
C PHE A 117 -10.52 -12.24 -0.18
N ASP A 118 -10.15 -11.36 0.76
CA ASP A 118 -8.77 -11.26 1.24
C ASP A 118 -8.36 -12.53 2.00
N ALA A 119 -9.25 -13.07 2.84
CA ALA A 119 -9.02 -14.34 3.51
C ALA A 119 -8.84 -15.49 2.50
N PHE A 120 -9.69 -15.58 1.48
CA PHE A 120 -9.58 -16.61 0.45
C PHE A 120 -8.30 -16.50 -0.39
N ALA A 121 -7.89 -15.28 -0.73
CA ALA A 121 -6.66 -15.06 -1.46
C ALA A 121 -5.43 -15.45 -0.65
N LEU A 122 -5.43 -15.16 0.65
CA LEU A 122 -4.38 -15.62 1.56
C LEU A 122 -4.37 -17.14 1.70
N ILE A 123 -5.52 -17.80 1.85
CA ILE A 123 -5.60 -19.28 1.85
C ILE A 123 -5.02 -19.85 0.54
N ASN A 124 -5.42 -19.30 -0.60
CA ASN A 124 -4.92 -19.72 -1.90
C ASN A 124 -3.39 -19.57 -1.97
N LYS A 125 -2.86 -18.43 -1.50
CA LYS A 125 -1.42 -18.18 -1.41
C LYS A 125 -0.70 -19.23 -0.54
N ILE A 126 -1.20 -19.49 0.66
CA ILE A 126 -0.65 -20.49 1.60
C ILE A 126 -0.61 -21.89 0.99
N VAL A 127 -1.61 -22.25 0.19
CA VAL A 127 -1.72 -23.58 -0.42
C VAL A 127 -0.84 -23.69 -1.67
N THR A 128 -0.69 -22.62 -2.45
CA THR A 128 0.00 -22.63 -3.75
C THR A 128 1.48 -22.28 -3.69
N GLU A 129 1.94 -21.52 -2.69
CA GLU A 129 3.35 -21.14 -2.51
C GLU A 129 4.14 -22.13 -1.63
N ARG A 130 3.67 -23.38 -1.49
CA ARG A 130 4.36 -24.44 -0.75
C ARG A 130 5.53 -25.06 -1.51
#